data_AF-A0A520A343-F1
#
_entry.id   AF-A0A520A343-F1
#
_cell.length_a   1.000
_cell.length_b   1.000
_cell.length_c   1.000
_cell.angle_alpha   90.00
_cell.angle_beta   90.00
_cell.angle_gamma   90.00
#
_symmetry.space_group_name_H-M   'P 1'
#
loop_
_entity.id
_entity.type
_entity.pdbx_description
1 polymer ?
#
loop_
_entity_poly.entity_id
_entity_poly.type
_entity_poly.pdbx_seq_one_letter_code
_entity_poly.pdbx_strand_id
1 'polypeptide(L)'
;MKTAKLNDLYHALPDSWAKLKYKHYKHLVKLQMVDEAPVDVLELVDAGITDLSTFTPNIKSNIDNTALLLSTMLDVPVESLLALDSIHFLTLANRIKFIYTEPSIEGYKCSIKWKDMTTMTTNDYILFLTLANDPVNNIGAIVKSFSLNDMTDEDVDELSVLDIHSGFFLLIKQWQKYTNSQIRREQLKLLKMSGKTLVTHIRQKFRRKKGK
;
A
#
# COMPACT_ATOMS: atom_id res chain seq x y z
N MET A 1 6.40 35.82 -3.58
CA MET A 1 6.73 34.65 -2.75
C MET A 1 8.20 34.72 -2.40
N LYS A 2 8.56 34.62 -1.12
CA LYS A 2 9.97 34.50 -0.71
C LYS A 2 10.49 33.19 -1.29
N THR A 3 11.58 33.23 -2.03
CA THR A 3 12.31 32.03 -2.44
C THR A 3 12.66 31.25 -1.18
N ALA A 4 11.88 30.20 -0.86
CA ALA A 4 12.30 29.20 0.10
C ALA A 4 13.70 28.76 -0.34
N LYS A 5 14.68 28.75 0.58
CA LYS A 5 16.04 28.35 0.17
C LYS A 5 15.93 26.90 -0.28
N LEU A 6 16.63 26.53 -1.36
CA LEU A 6 16.61 25.16 -1.89
C LEU A 6 16.80 24.10 -0.80
N ASN A 7 17.66 24.38 0.18
CA ASN A 7 17.87 23.50 1.33
C ASN A 7 16.59 23.25 2.14
N ASP A 8 15.73 24.26 2.31
CA ASP A 8 14.47 24.14 3.02
C ASP A 8 13.52 23.19 2.27
N LEU A 9 13.44 23.31 0.93
CA LEU A 9 12.64 22.41 0.08
C LEU A 9 13.19 20.98 0.10
N TYR A 10 14.52 20.84 0.02
CA TYR A 10 15.18 19.54 0.05
C TYR A 10 14.92 18.79 1.37
N HIS A 11 14.98 19.50 2.50
CA HIS A 11 14.71 18.91 3.82
C HIS A 11 13.22 18.67 4.08
N ALA A 12 12.32 19.42 3.43
CA ALA A 12 10.89 19.18 3.51
C ALA A 12 10.45 17.91 2.77
N LEU A 13 11.19 17.49 1.73
CA LEU A 13 10.86 16.29 0.97
C LEU A 13 11.10 15.00 1.76
N PRO A 14 10.14 14.05 1.72
CA PRO A 14 10.39 12.70 2.18
C PRO A 14 11.48 12.05 1.32
N ASP A 15 12.29 11.20 1.93
CA ASP A 15 13.36 10.44 1.26
C ASP A 15 13.07 8.93 1.23
N SER A 16 11.92 8.52 1.73
CA SER A 16 11.52 7.12 1.84
C SER A 16 10.02 6.97 2.07
N TRP A 17 9.50 5.77 1.77
CA TRP A 17 8.11 5.38 2.07
C TRP A 17 7.74 5.50 3.56
N ALA A 18 8.74 5.48 4.46
CA ALA A 18 8.54 5.60 5.90
C ALA A 18 8.26 7.05 6.33
N LYS A 19 8.74 8.03 5.55
CA LYS A 19 8.53 9.46 5.81
C LYS A 19 7.40 10.05 4.98
N LEU A 20 7.03 9.39 3.88
CA LEU A 20 5.89 9.81 3.07
C LEU A 20 4.59 9.60 3.86
N LYS A 21 3.83 10.69 4.01
CA LYS A 21 2.51 10.69 4.65
C LYS A 21 1.43 10.20 3.69
N TYR A 22 0.42 9.51 4.23
CA TYR A 22 -0.67 8.97 3.42
C TYR A 22 -1.46 10.04 2.68
N LYS A 23 -1.70 11.21 3.29
CA LYS A 23 -2.37 12.33 2.62
C LYS A 23 -1.72 12.67 1.27
N HIS A 24 -0.39 12.75 1.22
CA HIS A 24 0.34 13.04 -0.01
C HIS A 24 0.20 11.89 -1.00
N TYR A 25 0.38 10.64 -0.55
CA TYR A 25 0.21 9.45 -1.40
C TYR A 25 -1.19 9.32 -2.01
N LYS A 26 -2.24 9.61 -1.25
CA LYS A 26 -3.63 9.63 -1.73
C LYS A 26 -3.83 10.62 -2.87
N HIS A 27 -3.21 11.80 -2.78
CA HIS A 27 -3.22 12.77 -3.89
C HIS A 27 -2.45 12.25 -5.11
N LEU A 28 -1.30 11.59 -4.92
CA LEU A 28 -0.53 11.01 -6.02
C LEU A 28 -1.27 9.93 -6.79
N VAL A 29 -1.97 9.04 -6.08
CA VAL A 29 -2.73 7.96 -6.73
C VAL A 29 -3.90 8.53 -7.53
N LYS A 30 -4.58 9.57 -7.04
CA LYS A 30 -5.63 10.25 -7.79
C LYS A 30 -5.13 10.85 -9.11
N LEU A 31 -3.87 11.25 -9.15
CA LEU A 31 -3.22 11.82 -10.34
C LEU A 31 -2.72 10.76 -11.32
N GLN A 32 -2.88 9.45 -11.03
CA GLN A 32 -2.40 8.34 -11.88
C GLN A 32 -0.89 8.42 -12.21
N MET A 33 -0.08 9.04 -11.35
CA MET A 33 1.33 9.35 -11.62
C MET A 33 2.31 8.18 -11.35
N VAL A 34 1.81 7.00 -11.01
CA VAL A 34 2.64 5.90 -10.46
C VAL A 34 3.21 4.98 -11.56
N ASP A 35 2.72 5.08 -12.80
CA ASP A 35 3.03 4.09 -13.85
C ASP A 35 4.18 4.49 -14.79
N GLU A 36 4.66 5.74 -14.75
CA GLU A 36 5.76 6.20 -15.61
C GLU A 36 7.07 6.30 -14.81
N ALA A 37 8.03 5.43 -15.13
CA ALA A 37 9.33 5.40 -14.48
C ALA A 37 10.06 6.75 -14.58
N PRO A 38 10.80 7.18 -13.54
CA PRO A 38 11.53 8.42 -13.58
C PRO A 38 12.64 8.31 -14.61
N VAL A 39 12.91 9.42 -15.28
CA VAL A 39 14.07 9.55 -16.16
C VAL A 39 15.32 9.23 -15.34
N ASP A 40 16.15 8.30 -15.82
CA ASP A 40 17.40 8.00 -15.13
C ASP A 40 18.40 9.15 -15.34
N VAL A 41 18.50 10.01 -14.33
CA VAL A 41 19.22 11.28 -14.39
C VAL A 41 20.71 11.09 -14.64
N LEU A 42 21.31 9.96 -14.21
CA LEU A 42 22.71 9.67 -14.51
C LEU A 42 22.96 9.53 -16.01
N GLU A 43 22.05 8.88 -16.74
CA GLU A 43 22.21 8.73 -18.20
C GLU A 43 22.10 10.06 -18.94
N LEU A 44 21.23 10.98 -18.49
CA LEU A 44 21.09 12.28 -19.15
C LEU A 44 22.25 13.25 -18.90
N VAL A 45 22.79 13.23 -17.67
CA VAL A 45 23.95 14.05 -17.30
C VAL A 45 25.22 13.51 -17.96
N ASP A 46 25.39 12.18 -18.01
CA ASP A 46 26.50 11.53 -18.73
C ASP A 46 26.40 11.77 -20.25
N ALA A 47 25.20 11.96 -20.79
CA ALA A 47 24.95 12.32 -22.18
C ALA A 47 25.17 13.82 -22.50
N GLY A 48 25.51 14.66 -21.50
CA GLY A 48 25.80 16.08 -21.70
C GLY A 48 24.57 16.96 -21.98
N ILE A 49 23.36 16.47 -21.72
CA ILE A 49 22.12 17.21 -21.95
C ILE A 49 21.93 18.21 -20.79
N THR A 50 22.17 19.48 -21.07
CA THR A 50 22.09 20.59 -20.09
C THR A 50 20.87 21.48 -20.26
N ASP A 51 20.13 21.32 -21.37
CA ASP A 51 18.99 22.17 -21.71
C ASP A 51 17.69 21.37 -21.83
N LEU A 52 16.70 21.74 -21.01
CA LEU A 52 15.35 21.17 -20.97
C LEU A 52 14.61 21.25 -22.31
N SER A 53 15.02 22.17 -23.19
CA SER A 53 14.41 22.36 -24.50
C SER A 53 14.70 21.25 -25.52
N THR A 54 15.74 20.43 -25.28
CA THR A 54 16.18 19.35 -26.20
C THR A 54 15.57 17.98 -25.91
N PHE A 55 14.69 17.91 -24.92
CA PHE A 55 14.10 16.64 -24.50
C PHE A 55 13.07 16.12 -25.50
N THR A 56 13.14 14.81 -25.78
CA THR A 56 12.10 14.11 -26.54
C THR A 56 10.75 14.24 -25.84
N PRO A 57 9.60 14.12 -26.54
CA PRO A 57 8.28 14.28 -25.95
C PRO A 57 8.03 13.44 -24.68
N ASN A 58 8.61 12.23 -24.64
CA ASN A 58 8.53 11.34 -23.47
C ASN A 58 9.31 11.88 -22.26
N ILE A 59 10.49 12.49 -22.46
CA ILE A 59 11.27 13.06 -21.36
C ILE A 59 10.57 14.32 -20.82
N LYS A 60 9.93 15.11 -21.69
CA LYS A 60 9.13 16.26 -21.25
C LYS A 60 7.94 15.85 -20.37
N SER A 61 7.21 14.81 -20.77
CA SER A 61 6.13 14.21 -19.96
C SER A 61 6.64 13.83 -18.56
N ASN A 62 7.78 13.16 -18.48
CA ASN A 62 8.35 12.74 -17.20
C ASN A 62 8.78 13.92 -16.31
N ILE A 63 9.26 15.01 -16.90
CA ILE A 63 9.64 16.23 -16.17
C ILE A 63 8.40 16.93 -15.64
N ASP A 64 7.36 17.08 -16.46
CA ASP A 64 6.08 17.67 -16.05
C ASP A 64 5.44 16.84 -14.92
N ASN A 65 5.47 15.51 -15.03
CA ASN A 65 4.98 14.59 -13.99
C ASN A 65 5.80 14.70 -12.69
N THR A 66 7.13 14.77 -12.79
CA THR A 66 8.02 14.95 -11.64
C THR A 66 7.78 16.30 -10.96
N ALA A 67 7.58 17.36 -11.73
CA ALA A 67 7.27 18.68 -11.21
C ALA A 67 5.90 18.71 -10.51
N LEU A 68 4.90 18.01 -11.06
CA LEU A 68 3.59 17.84 -10.41
C LEU A 68 3.70 17.03 -9.10
N LEU A 69 4.53 15.99 -9.09
CA LEU A 69 4.82 15.19 -7.89
C LEU A 69 5.43 16.05 -6.78
N LEU A 70 6.48 16.79 -7.12
CA LEU A 70 7.18 17.69 -6.20
C LEU A 70 6.26 18.81 -5.71
N SER A 71 5.45 19.38 -6.61
CA SER A 71 4.44 20.40 -6.28
C SER A 71 3.46 19.88 -5.23
N THR A 72 2.95 18.66 -5.44
CA THR A 72 2.01 18.02 -4.51
C THR A 72 2.63 17.74 -3.15
N MET A 73 3.92 17.40 -3.09
CA MET A 73 4.62 17.10 -1.83
C MET A 73 5.06 18.34 -1.06
N LEU A 74 5.43 19.41 -1.76
CA LEU A 74 6.00 20.62 -1.19
C LEU A 74 4.98 21.75 -1.02
N ASP A 75 3.78 21.60 -1.60
CA ASP A 75 2.78 22.66 -1.71
C ASP A 75 3.34 23.91 -2.41
N VAL A 76 4.07 23.68 -3.51
CA VAL A 76 4.74 24.73 -4.31
C VAL A 76 4.22 24.67 -5.75
N PRO A 77 3.88 25.81 -6.39
CA PRO A 77 3.42 25.81 -7.78
C PRO A 77 4.41 25.16 -8.75
N VAL A 78 3.89 24.42 -9.73
CA VAL A 78 4.69 23.70 -10.73
C VAL A 78 5.62 24.65 -11.49
N GLU A 79 5.14 25.84 -11.83
CA GLU A 79 5.91 26.87 -12.55
C GLU A 79 7.12 27.33 -11.74
N SER A 80 7.00 27.37 -10.40
CA SER A 80 8.12 27.75 -9.52
C SER A 80 9.20 26.67 -9.48
N LEU A 81 8.82 25.40 -9.64
CA LEU A 81 9.75 24.26 -9.69
C LEU A 81 10.44 24.17 -11.06
N LEU A 82 9.72 24.40 -12.16
CA LEU A 82 10.27 24.41 -13.51
C LEU A 82 11.16 25.64 -13.78
N ALA A 83 11.00 26.71 -13.01
CA ALA A 83 11.87 27.88 -13.05
C ALA A 83 13.19 27.71 -12.24
N LEU A 84 13.35 26.58 -11.53
CA LEU A 84 14.62 26.27 -10.87
C LEU A 84 15.69 25.93 -11.90
N ASP A 85 16.95 26.16 -11.52
CA ASP A 85 18.08 25.63 -12.28
C ASP A 85 17.98 24.10 -12.38
N SER A 86 18.37 23.56 -13.54
CA SER A 86 18.27 22.13 -13.86
C SER A 86 18.91 21.27 -12.77
N ILE A 87 20.07 21.66 -12.25
CA ILE A 87 20.78 20.92 -11.18
C ILE A 87 19.94 20.84 -9.91
N HIS A 88 19.29 21.95 -9.52
CA HIS A 88 18.46 22.01 -8.34
C HIS A 88 17.17 21.20 -8.49
N PHE A 89 16.50 21.32 -9.64
CA PHE A 89 15.32 20.51 -9.95
C PHE A 89 15.65 19.01 -9.91
N LEU A 90 16.73 18.61 -10.57
CA LEU A 90 17.20 17.22 -10.59
C LEU A 90 17.58 16.70 -9.21
N THR A 91 18.13 17.56 -8.35
CA THR A 91 18.44 17.20 -6.95
C THR A 91 17.17 16.87 -6.17
N LEU A 92 16.09 17.64 -6.36
CA LEU A 92 14.79 17.37 -5.74
C LEU A 92 14.15 16.10 -6.34
N ALA A 93 14.20 15.95 -7.67
CA ALA A 93 13.69 14.78 -8.39
C ALA A 93 14.34 13.46 -7.93
N ASN A 94 15.66 13.45 -7.76
CA ASN A 94 16.37 12.26 -7.28
C ASN A 94 15.96 11.87 -5.85
N ARG A 95 15.59 12.83 -5.00
CA ARG A 95 15.18 12.56 -3.62
C ARG A 95 13.85 11.80 -3.54
N ILE A 96 12.97 11.99 -4.52
CA ILE A 96 11.65 11.35 -4.60
C ILE A 96 11.65 10.06 -5.45
N LYS A 97 12.82 9.65 -5.99
CA LYS A 97 12.95 8.45 -6.86
C LYS A 97 12.44 7.15 -6.19
N PHE A 98 12.41 7.10 -4.86
CA PHE A 98 11.89 5.95 -4.11
C PHE A 98 10.42 5.63 -4.41
N ILE A 99 9.61 6.60 -4.85
CA ILE A 99 8.17 6.41 -5.12
C ILE A 99 7.93 5.44 -6.27
N TYR A 100 8.91 5.29 -7.15
CA TYR A 100 8.87 4.38 -8.29
C TYR A 100 9.38 2.97 -7.94
N THR A 101 9.74 2.76 -6.67
CA THR A 101 10.15 1.44 -6.15
C THR A 101 9.07 0.90 -5.22
N GLU A 102 8.87 -0.41 -5.22
CA GLU A 102 7.90 -1.04 -4.31
C GLU A 102 8.29 -0.80 -2.83
N PRO A 103 7.34 -0.44 -1.95
CA PRO A 103 7.62 -0.28 -0.53
C PRO A 103 8.03 -1.60 0.12
N SER A 104 9.29 -1.69 0.58
CA SER A 104 9.76 -2.84 1.35
C SER A 104 9.34 -2.74 2.81
N ILE A 105 8.55 -3.72 3.26
CA ILE A 105 8.11 -3.87 4.66
C ILE A 105 9.09 -4.71 5.50
N GLU A 106 10.18 -5.19 4.91
CA GLU A 106 11.12 -6.07 5.61
C GLU A 106 11.82 -5.35 6.77
N GLY A 107 11.74 -5.92 7.96
CA GLY A 107 12.30 -5.31 9.18
C GLY A 107 11.54 -4.08 9.70
N TYR A 108 10.49 -3.62 9.00
CA TYR A 108 9.69 -2.48 9.43
C TYR A 108 8.76 -2.84 10.60
N LYS A 109 8.73 -1.99 11.62
CA LYS A 109 7.82 -2.13 12.76
C LYS A 109 6.63 -1.19 12.59
N CYS A 110 5.48 -1.76 12.22
CA CYS A 110 4.22 -1.04 12.11
C CYS A 110 3.82 -0.42 13.47
N SER A 111 3.48 0.86 13.45
CA SER A 111 2.98 1.60 14.62
C SER A 111 1.50 1.30 14.91
N ILE A 112 0.75 0.89 13.89
CA ILE A 112 -0.67 0.57 14.00
C ILE A 112 -0.83 -0.78 14.71
N LYS A 113 -1.62 -0.77 15.79
CA LYS A 113 -2.04 -2.00 16.48
C LYS A 113 -3.30 -2.54 15.80
N TRP A 114 -3.16 -3.64 15.08
CA TRP A 114 -4.25 -4.28 14.35
C TRP A 114 -5.06 -5.22 15.24
N LYS A 115 -6.37 -5.31 15.00
CA LYS A 115 -7.25 -6.31 15.61
C LYS A 115 -6.76 -7.70 15.26
N ASP A 116 -6.81 -8.61 16.25
CA ASP A 116 -6.54 -10.02 15.98
C ASP A 116 -7.67 -10.62 15.17
N MET A 117 -7.31 -11.34 14.11
CA MET A 117 -8.21 -12.13 13.28
C MET A 117 -9.08 -13.11 14.05
N THR A 118 -8.60 -13.61 15.20
CA THR A 118 -9.40 -14.51 16.05
C THR A 118 -10.62 -13.84 16.67
N THR A 119 -10.61 -12.50 16.75
CA THR A 119 -11.69 -11.69 17.33
C THR A 119 -12.63 -11.09 16.29
N MET A 120 -12.33 -11.27 14.99
CA MET A 120 -13.14 -10.71 13.91
C MET A 120 -14.45 -11.48 13.72
N THR A 121 -15.52 -10.72 13.53
CA THR A 121 -16.86 -11.22 13.23
C THR A 121 -17.04 -11.47 11.73
N THR A 122 -18.12 -12.17 11.35
CA THR A 122 -18.51 -12.31 9.94
C THR A 122 -18.80 -10.96 9.28
N ASN A 123 -19.25 -9.96 10.04
CA ASN A 123 -19.51 -8.62 9.50
C ASN A 123 -18.20 -7.91 9.15
N ASP A 124 -17.16 -8.05 9.99
CA ASP A 124 -15.82 -7.55 9.71
C ASP A 124 -15.26 -8.19 8.43
N TYR A 125 -15.59 -9.48 8.20
CA TYR A 125 -15.19 -10.18 6.99
C TYR A 125 -15.84 -9.59 5.72
N ILE A 126 -17.16 -9.40 5.75
CA ILE A 126 -17.91 -8.81 4.63
C ILE A 126 -17.43 -7.38 4.37
N LEU A 127 -17.18 -6.61 5.43
CA LEU A 127 -16.66 -5.25 5.34
C LEU A 127 -15.30 -5.22 4.66
N PHE A 128 -14.36 -6.07 5.07
CA PHE A 128 -13.04 -6.14 4.42
C PHE A 128 -13.17 -6.49 2.94
N LEU A 129 -13.95 -7.51 2.57
CA LEU A 129 -14.14 -7.89 1.16
C LEU A 129 -14.73 -6.74 0.33
N THR A 130 -15.65 -5.97 0.91
CA THR A 130 -16.27 -4.82 0.25
C THR A 130 -15.24 -3.71 0.00
N LEU A 131 -14.42 -3.42 1.02
CA LEU A 131 -13.41 -2.35 0.96
C LEU A 131 -12.17 -2.75 0.14
N ALA A 132 -11.81 -4.04 0.11
CA ALA A 132 -10.64 -4.57 -0.56
C ALA A 132 -10.75 -4.57 -2.10
N ASN A 133 -11.94 -4.36 -2.66
CA ASN A 133 -12.12 -4.18 -4.11
C ASN A 133 -11.45 -2.91 -4.64
N ASP A 134 -11.34 -1.87 -3.79
CA ASP A 134 -10.63 -0.62 -4.10
C ASP A 134 -9.86 -0.17 -2.85
N PRO A 135 -8.73 -0.83 -2.55
CA PRO A 135 -8.05 -0.66 -1.27
C PRO A 135 -7.43 0.74 -1.13
N VAL A 136 -7.07 1.38 -2.25
CA VAL A 136 -6.39 2.68 -2.21
C VAL A 136 -7.35 3.79 -1.79
N ASN A 137 -8.57 3.80 -2.33
CA ASN A 137 -9.59 4.78 -1.94
C ASN A 137 -10.23 4.44 -0.59
N ASN A 138 -10.24 3.16 -0.20
CA ASN A 138 -10.86 2.69 1.04
C ASN A 138 -9.89 2.55 2.23
N ILE A 139 -8.61 2.91 2.08
CA ILE A 139 -7.61 2.69 3.14
C ILE A 139 -8.02 3.33 4.47
N GLY A 140 -8.62 4.53 4.44
CA GLY A 140 -9.08 5.20 5.66
C GLY A 140 -10.10 4.36 6.42
N ALA A 141 -11.11 3.84 5.71
CA ALA A 141 -12.12 2.97 6.29
C ALA A 141 -11.53 1.65 6.78
N ILE A 142 -10.56 1.07 6.05
CA ILE A 142 -9.88 -0.17 6.43
C ILE A 142 -9.09 0.04 7.71
N VAL A 143 -8.22 1.06 7.77
CA VAL A 143 -7.40 1.34 8.95
C VAL A 143 -8.30 1.54 10.17
N LYS A 144 -9.34 2.38 10.07
CA LYS A 144 -10.28 2.64 11.17
C LYS A 144 -11.04 1.41 11.64
N SER A 145 -11.48 0.56 10.70
CA SER A 145 -12.28 -0.62 11.04
C SER A 145 -11.45 -1.71 11.71
N PHE A 146 -10.17 -1.80 11.35
CA PHE A 146 -9.29 -2.90 11.73
C PHE A 146 -8.18 -2.51 12.72
N SER A 147 -8.02 -1.23 13.04
CA SER A 147 -7.18 -0.76 14.15
C SER A 147 -7.85 -1.07 15.50
N LEU A 148 -7.03 -1.30 16.52
CA LEU A 148 -7.48 -1.40 17.91
C LEU A 148 -7.71 -0.02 18.54
N ASN A 149 -7.02 1.00 18.02
CA ASN A 149 -7.20 2.38 18.45
C ASN A 149 -8.28 3.02 17.57
N ASP A 150 -9.21 3.76 18.17
CA ASP A 150 -10.07 4.67 17.42
C ASP A 150 -9.20 5.78 16.82
N MET A 151 -9.15 5.84 15.49
CA MET A 151 -8.40 6.83 14.72
C MET A 151 -9.37 7.72 13.96
N THR A 152 -9.11 9.03 13.92
CA THR A 152 -9.85 9.95 13.05
C THR A 152 -9.35 9.88 11.60
N ASP A 153 -10.00 10.58 10.66
CA ASP A 153 -9.48 10.62 9.28
C ASP A 153 -8.13 11.34 9.23
N GLU A 154 -7.97 12.39 10.04
CA GLU A 154 -6.75 13.17 10.17
C GLU A 154 -5.59 12.32 10.71
N ASP A 155 -5.86 11.47 11.71
CA ASP A 155 -4.85 10.54 12.24
C ASP A 155 -4.34 9.59 11.16
N VAL A 156 -5.24 9.07 10.31
CA VAL A 156 -4.87 8.15 9.22
C VAL A 156 -4.09 8.87 8.12
N ASP A 157 -4.48 10.10 7.79
CA ASP A 157 -3.82 10.94 6.79
C ASP A 157 -2.36 11.27 7.17
N GLU A 158 -2.06 11.31 8.46
CA GLU A 158 -0.72 11.52 9.02
C GLU A 158 0.10 10.24 9.23
N LEU A 159 -0.46 9.05 8.96
CA LEU A 159 0.31 7.81 9.01
C LEU A 159 1.32 7.75 7.86
N SER A 160 2.41 7.01 8.08
CA SER A 160 3.34 6.72 6.99
C SER A 160 2.71 5.73 6.02
N VAL A 161 3.07 5.84 4.74
CA VAL A 161 2.62 4.86 3.72
C VAL A 161 3.09 3.46 4.09
N LEU A 162 4.27 3.33 4.69
CA LEU A 162 4.78 2.03 5.18
C LEU A 162 3.96 1.44 6.33
N ASP A 163 3.46 2.26 7.27
CA ASP A 163 2.55 1.79 8.33
C ASP A 163 1.27 1.20 7.73
N ILE A 164 0.73 1.87 6.72
CA ILE A 164 -0.50 1.44 6.04
C ILE A 164 -0.24 0.18 5.21
N HIS A 165 0.82 0.15 4.39
CA HIS A 165 1.19 -1.02 3.58
C HIS A 165 1.51 -2.25 4.44
N SER A 166 2.32 -2.06 5.50
CA SER A 166 2.66 -3.16 6.42
C SER A 166 1.41 -3.69 7.11
N GLY A 167 0.51 -2.82 7.53
CA GLY A 167 -0.75 -3.20 8.12
C GLY A 167 -1.67 -3.98 7.19
N PHE A 168 -1.86 -3.49 5.97
CA PHE A 168 -2.65 -4.17 4.96
C PHE A 168 -2.07 -5.55 4.60
N PHE A 169 -0.75 -5.65 4.43
CA PHE A 169 -0.07 -6.92 4.18
C PHE A 169 -0.18 -7.90 5.35
N LEU A 170 -0.01 -7.41 6.59
CA LEU A 170 -0.17 -8.21 7.79
C LEU A 170 -1.60 -8.75 7.92
N LEU A 171 -2.60 -7.90 7.67
CA LEU A 171 -4.01 -8.31 7.63
C LEU A 171 -4.24 -9.41 6.61
N ILE A 172 -3.84 -9.22 5.35
CA ILE A 172 -4.00 -10.23 4.29
C ILE A 172 -3.34 -11.55 4.68
N LYS A 173 -2.11 -11.52 5.19
CA LYS A 173 -1.37 -12.72 5.57
C LYS A 173 -2.02 -13.45 6.74
N GLN A 174 -2.49 -12.72 7.76
CA GLN A 174 -3.22 -13.30 8.89
C GLN A 174 -4.57 -13.88 8.45
N TRP A 175 -5.28 -13.20 7.55
CA TRP A 175 -6.50 -13.65 6.92
C TRP A 175 -6.32 -14.97 6.16
N GLN A 176 -5.36 -15.03 5.24
CA GLN A 176 -5.07 -16.25 4.48
C GLN A 176 -4.77 -17.43 5.41
N LYS A 177 -3.98 -17.20 6.47
CA LYS A 177 -3.69 -18.22 7.49
C LYS A 177 -4.96 -18.67 8.22
N TYR A 178 -5.81 -17.73 8.62
CA TYR A 178 -7.07 -18.02 9.30
C TYR A 178 -8.02 -18.82 8.41
N THR A 179 -8.29 -18.36 7.19
CA THR A 179 -9.16 -19.04 6.21
C THR A 179 -8.66 -20.45 5.92
N ASN A 180 -7.37 -20.63 5.67
CA ASN A 180 -6.77 -21.95 5.47
C ASN A 180 -6.95 -22.86 6.70
N SER A 181 -6.84 -22.31 7.91
CA SER A 181 -7.07 -23.07 9.13
C SER A 181 -8.53 -23.50 9.29
N GLN A 182 -9.49 -22.65 8.93
CA GLN A 182 -10.92 -22.96 8.97
C GLN A 182 -11.30 -23.99 7.91
N ILE A 183 -10.80 -23.84 6.68
CA ILE A 183 -10.98 -24.84 5.61
C ILE A 183 -10.50 -26.22 6.09
N ARG A 184 -9.30 -26.31 6.66
CA ARG A 184 -8.77 -27.57 7.21
C ARG A 184 -9.65 -28.14 8.33
N ARG A 185 -10.15 -27.28 9.24
CA ARG A 185 -11.05 -27.70 10.33
C ARG A 185 -12.36 -28.27 9.80
N GLU A 186 -12.96 -27.60 8.82
CA GLU A 186 -14.22 -28.05 8.20
C GLU A 186 -14.03 -29.34 7.38
N GLN A 187 -12.93 -29.46 6.63
CA GLN A 187 -12.58 -30.71 5.94
C GLN A 187 -12.44 -31.89 6.93
N LEU A 188 -11.77 -31.67 8.07
CA LEU A 188 -11.64 -32.67 9.13
C LEU A 188 -12.99 -33.03 9.78
N LYS A 189 -13.88 -32.05 9.99
CA LYS A 189 -15.23 -32.30 10.50
C LYS A 189 -16.05 -33.15 9.51
N LEU A 190 -16.00 -32.82 8.21
CA LEU A 190 -16.67 -33.58 7.16
C LEU A 190 -16.16 -35.02 7.10
N LEU A 191 -14.84 -35.23 7.14
CA LEU A 191 -14.24 -36.58 7.20
C LEU A 191 -14.71 -37.37 8.43
N LYS A 192 -14.74 -36.73 9.62
CA LYS A 192 -15.23 -37.37 10.85
C LYS A 192 -16.71 -37.72 10.77
N MET A 193 -17.54 -36.86 10.18
CA MET A 193 -18.96 -37.13 9.97
C MET A 193 -19.17 -38.28 8.99
N SER A 194 -18.52 -38.25 7.82
CA SER A 194 -18.57 -39.33 6.83
C SER A 194 -18.09 -40.67 7.41
N GLY A 195 -17.01 -40.66 8.20
CA GLY A 195 -16.52 -41.85 8.90
C GLY A 195 -17.52 -42.40 9.91
N LYS A 196 -18.14 -41.53 10.72
CA LYS A 196 -19.23 -41.94 11.64
C LYS A 196 -20.42 -42.52 10.88
N THR A 197 -20.83 -41.91 9.77
CA THR A 197 -21.92 -42.39 8.92
C THR A 197 -21.60 -43.77 8.34
N LEU A 198 -20.37 -43.98 7.85
CA LEU A 198 -19.91 -45.28 7.36
C LEU A 198 -19.93 -46.35 8.46
N VAL A 199 -19.40 -46.03 9.64
CA VAL A 199 -19.39 -46.94 10.79
C VAL A 199 -20.81 -47.30 11.23
N THR A 200 -21.73 -46.32 11.28
CA THR A 200 -23.14 -46.59 11.59
C THR A 200 -23.82 -47.46 10.54
N HIS A 201 -23.53 -47.25 9.25
CA HIS A 201 -24.03 -48.08 8.16
C HIS A 201 -23.52 -49.52 8.26
N ILE A 202 -22.21 -49.71 8.48
CA ILE A 202 -21.60 -51.03 8.67
C ILE A 202 -22.25 -51.72 9.88
N ARG A 203 -22.37 -51.02 11.02
CA ARG A 203 -22.95 -51.56 12.25
C ARG A 203 -24.42 -51.97 12.08
N GLN A 204 -25.21 -51.18 11.36
CA GLN A 204 -26.59 -51.54 11.00
C GLN A 204 -26.66 -52.77 10.09
N LYS A 205 -25.76 -52.88 9.10
CA LYS A 205 -25.66 -54.05 8.21
C LYS A 205 -25.35 -55.33 9.00
N PHE A 206 -24.40 -55.28 9.94
CA PHE A 206 -24.06 -56.41 10.81
C PHE A 206 -25.16 -56.76 11.81
N ARG A 207 -25.88 -55.78 12.37
CA ARG A 207 -27.05 -56.03 13.24
C ARG A 207 -28.18 -56.76 12.51
N ARG A 208 -28.49 -56.37 11.27
CA ARG A 208 -29.52 -57.04 10.44
C ARG A 208 -29.15 -58.48 10.06
N LYS A 209 -27.84 -58.80 10.01
CA LYS A 209 -27.35 -60.15 9.68
C LYS A 209 -27.34 -61.13 10.87
N LYS A 210 -27.40 -60.64 12.10
CA LYS A 210 -27.48 -61.48 13.33
C LYS A 210 -28.92 -61.74 13.83
N GLY A 211 -29.91 -61.05 13.25
CA GLY A 211 -31.33 -61.20 13.59
C GLY A 211 -32.12 -62.08 12.60
N LYS A 212 -31.42 -62.77 11.71
CA LYS A 212 -31.91 -63.89 10.89
C LYS A 212 -31.07 -65.11 11.24
#